data_AF-A0A286ILA9-F1
#
_entry.id   AF-A0A286ILA9-F1
#
_cell.length_a   1.000
_cell.length_b   1.000
_cell.length_c   1.000
_cell.angle_alpha   90.00
_cell.angle_beta   90.00
_cell.angle_gamma   90.00
#
_symmetry.space_group_name_H-M   'P 1'
#
loop_
_entity.id
_entity.type
_entity.pdbx_description
1 polymer ?
#
loop_
_entity_poly.entity_id
_entity_poly.type
_entity_poly.pdbx_seq_one_letter_code
_entity_poly.pdbx_strand_id
1 'polypeptide(L)'
;MKYTLIILSLLGLWSCNSKEEETTTVEVLPSETMLIGTYTGTGSQGIYEYTFNPNDGTFAEKSIIGGVENPSFLKANKAGNTFYSVSEANKGSLISFSKDSTGSWKELNRIEGIGSSPCHINLDKSEKWIFVANYSSGDLVVLPIAADGSLGEISQRITHEGTGPNKKRQTKSHVHSVNISPDNTLLYVADLGIDKVVVYNFDQNTGQLSPKSEIMTPSGSGPRHLTFHPSKSIIYVIEELTSTISVVDISSDSSVVIQNLTTLPEGFDEESYCADIHIDKAGKYLYGSNRLHDTIALFEVQEDGTIKAKSHHSTLGSFPRNFALDPSGKYLIAANQKSDNIVIYNIDPSDGTIGPLTQQIKVPAPVCIEFIQ
;
A
#
# COMPACT_ATOMS: atom_id res chain seq x y z
N MET A 1 22.15 46.64 -86.66
CA MET A 1 21.35 47.17 -85.54
C MET A 1 21.20 46.08 -84.50
N LYS A 2 21.63 46.35 -83.27
CA LYS A 2 21.74 45.41 -82.15
C LYS A 2 20.35 45.10 -81.57
N TYR A 3 20.04 43.83 -81.33
CA TYR A 3 19.10 43.41 -80.28
C TYR A 3 19.66 42.16 -79.60
N THR A 4 20.00 42.35 -78.32
CA THR A 4 20.40 41.31 -77.37
C THR A 4 19.13 40.67 -76.80
N LEU A 5 18.97 39.35 -76.92
CA LEU A 5 17.89 38.59 -76.29
C LEU A 5 18.43 37.92 -75.02
N ILE A 6 17.89 38.30 -73.87
CA ILE A 6 18.20 37.73 -72.55
C ILE A 6 17.34 36.47 -72.37
N ILE A 7 17.97 35.32 -72.18
CA ILE A 7 17.32 34.06 -71.79
C ILE A 7 17.40 33.94 -70.27
N LEU A 8 16.24 33.99 -69.60
CA LEU A 8 16.10 33.77 -68.17
C LEU A 8 16.06 32.25 -67.90
N SER A 9 17.07 31.70 -67.23
CA SER A 9 17.08 30.32 -66.75
C SER A 9 16.47 30.23 -65.36
N LEU A 10 15.32 29.57 -65.22
CA LEU A 10 14.76 29.18 -63.91
C LEU A 10 15.61 28.04 -63.31
N LEU A 11 16.28 28.33 -62.19
CA LEU A 11 16.88 27.33 -61.30
C LEU A 11 15.81 26.89 -60.30
N GLY A 12 15.34 25.64 -60.41
CA GLY A 12 14.51 25.00 -59.40
C GLY A 12 15.37 24.59 -58.20
N LEU A 13 15.11 25.20 -57.04
CA LEU A 13 15.67 24.78 -55.77
C LEU A 13 14.86 23.58 -55.24
N TRP A 14 15.45 22.38 -55.32
CA TRP A 14 14.98 21.21 -54.57
C TRP A 14 15.35 21.40 -53.09
N SER A 15 14.35 21.61 -52.24
CA SER A 15 14.51 21.57 -50.78
C SER A 15 14.52 20.11 -50.34
N CYS A 16 15.69 19.61 -49.90
CA CYS A 16 15.80 18.33 -49.20
C CYS A 16 15.12 18.46 -47.83
N ASN A 17 13.90 17.92 -47.71
CA ASN A 17 13.22 17.79 -46.43
C ASN A 17 13.76 16.53 -45.73
N SER A 18 14.88 16.66 -45.01
CA SER A 18 15.35 15.62 -44.12
C SER A 18 14.38 15.52 -42.94
N LYS A 19 13.62 14.42 -42.87
CA LYS A 19 12.91 14.04 -41.64
C LYS A 19 13.98 13.83 -40.57
N GLU A 20 14.04 14.73 -39.59
CA GLU A 20 14.72 14.44 -38.33
C GLU A 20 13.99 13.24 -37.71
N GLU A 21 14.67 12.10 -37.64
CA GLU A 21 14.26 11.02 -36.76
C GLU A 21 14.38 11.56 -35.33
N GLU A 22 13.25 11.83 -34.69
CA GLU A 22 13.20 12.00 -33.23
C GLU A 22 13.69 10.69 -32.62
N THR A 23 14.98 10.62 -32.30
CA THR A 23 15.53 9.64 -31.37
C THR A 23 14.84 9.86 -30.02
N THR A 24 13.75 9.12 -29.79
CA THR A 24 13.16 8.97 -28.47
C THR A 24 14.19 8.26 -27.59
N THR A 25 14.92 9.05 -26.81
CA THR A 25 15.75 8.52 -25.73
C THR A 25 14.83 7.87 -24.72
N VAL A 26 14.81 6.53 -24.69
CA VAL A 26 14.09 5.78 -23.66
C VAL A 26 14.78 6.09 -22.33
N GLU A 27 14.07 6.77 -21.44
CA GLU A 27 14.56 7.06 -20.09
C GLU A 27 14.72 5.73 -19.32
N VAL A 28 15.95 5.44 -18.89
CA VAL A 28 16.27 4.25 -18.09
C VAL A 28 16.13 4.64 -16.62
N LEU A 29 15.17 4.03 -15.93
CA LEU A 29 14.93 4.26 -14.51
C LEU A 29 15.98 3.52 -13.66
N PRO A 30 16.46 4.10 -12.55
CA PRO A 30 17.37 3.41 -11.64
C PRO A 30 16.67 2.24 -10.95
N SER A 31 17.44 1.23 -10.54
CA SER A 31 16.91 0.14 -9.72
C SER A 31 16.52 0.63 -8.33
N GLU A 32 15.46 0.04 -7.80
CA GLU A 32 14.89 0.38 -6.50
C GLU A 32 15.15 -0.75 -5.50
N THR A 33 15.01 -0.47 -4.20
CA THR A 33 15.05 -1.50 -3.16
C THR A 33 13.64 -1.83 -2.71
N MET A 34 13.33 -3.12 -2.58
CA MET A 34 12.07 -3.63 -2.08
C MET A 34 12.34 -4.49 -0.84
N LEU A 35 11.61 -4.21 0.25
CA LEU A 35 11.64 -5.02 1.47
C LEU A 35 10.36 -5.86 1.56
N ILE A 36 10.54 -7.13 1.92
CA ILE A 36 9.45 -8.08 2.09
C ILE A 36 9.34 -8.50 3.55
N GLY A 37 8.23 -8.12 4.18
CA GLY A 37 7.82 -8.61 5.48
C GLY A 37 7.18 -10.00 5.39
N THR A 38 7.35 -10.82 6.43
CA THR A 38 6.94 -12.23 6.42
C THR A 38 6.39 -12.70 7.77
N TYR A 39 5.77 -13.89 7.78
CA TYR A 39 5.60 -14.67 9.02
C TYR A 39 6.74 -15.66 9.20
N THR A 40 7.37 -15.68 10.38
CA THR A 40 8.55 -16.52 10.67
C THR A 40 8.19 -17.96 11.10
N GLY A 41 6.92 -18.24 11.38
CA GLY A 41 6.44 -19.55 11.83
C GLY A 41 6.55 -20.69 10.80
N THR A 42 6.76 -20.39 9.52
CA THR A 42 6.80 -21.38 8.42
C THR A 42 8.17 -21.50 7.74
N GLY A 43 9.24 -21.05 8.41
CA GLY A 43 10.62 -21.16 7.91
C GLY A 43 11.20 -19.91 7.27
N SER A 44 10.48 -18.78 7.27
CA SER A 44 11.06 -17.47 6.97
C SER A 44 12.13 -17.10 8.00
N GLN A 45 13.17 -16.39 7.54
CA GLN A 45 14.25 -15.87 8.37
C GLN A 45 14.04 -14.42 8.86
N GLY A 46 12.97 -13.75 8.44
CA GLY A 46 12.68 -12.35 8.82
C GLY A 46 12.26 -11.51 7.61
N ILE A 47 12.97 -10.43 7.36
CA ILE A 47 12.69 -9.50 6.25
C ILE A 47 13.64 -9.82 5.10
N TYR A 48 13.12 -9.89 3.87
CA TYR A 48 13.93 -10.12 2.68
C TYR A 48 14.11 -8.83 1.89
N GLU A 49 15.33 -8.52 1.48
CA GLU A 49 15.66 -7.37 0.65
C GLU A 49 15.92 -7.81 -0.80
N TYR A 50 15.22 -7.17 -1.72
CA TYR A 50 15.38 -7.37 -3.16
C TYR A 50 15.76 -6.05 -3.83
N THR A 51 16.51 -6.14 -4.92
CA THR A 51 16.61 -5.08 -5.91
C THR A 51 15.52 -5.27 -6.96
N PHE A 52 14.79 -4.21 -7.28
CA PHE A 52 13.78 -4.16 -8.33
C PHE A 52 14.27 -3.34 -9.52
N ASN A 53 14.12 -3.86 -10.74
CA ASN A 53 14.37 -3.13 -11.96
C ASN A 53 13.05 -2.63 -12.57
N PRO A 54 12.70 -1.34 -12.45
CA PRO A 54 11.45 -0.80 -12.99
C PRO A 54 11.40 -0.75 -14.53
N ASN A 55 12.50 -1.04 -15.22
CA ASN A 55 12.52 -1.05 -16.69
C ASN A 55 11.96 -2.35 -17.27
N ASP A 56 12.18 -3.49 -16.60
CA ASP A 56 11.78 -4.82 -17.06
C ASP A 56 11.01 -5.65 -16.03
N GLY A 57 10.81 -5.11 -14.83
CA GLY A 57 10.04 -5.72 -13.74
C GLY A 57 10.78 -6.86 -13.03
N THR A 58 12.09 -7.01 -13.24
CA THR A 58 12.87 -8.11 -12.65
C THR A 58 13.32 -7.80 -11.22
N PHE A 59 13.42 -8.85 -10.41
CA PHE A 59 13.90 -8.84 -9.03
C PHE A 59 15.13 -9.72 -8.87
N ALA A 60 16.07 -9.24 -8.07
CA ALA A 60 17.24 -9.99 -7.62
C ALA A 60 17.33 -9.94 -6.10
N GLU A 61 17.49 -11.09 -5.46
CA GLU A 61 17.69 -11.15 -4.01
C GLU A 61 19.02 -10.49 -3.64
N LYS A 62 18.98 -9.66 -2.59
CA LYS A 62 20.14 -8.91 -2.13
C LYS A 62 20.59 -9.38 -0.76
N SER A 63 19.69 -9.38 0.23
CA SER A 63 20.03 -9.74 1.60
C SER A 63 18.82 -10.18 2.42
N ILE A 64 19.07 -10.70 3.62
CA ILE A 64 18.05 -11.06 4.60
C ILE A 64 18.37 -10.34 5.91
N ILE A 65 17.36 -9.69 6.47
CA ILE A 65 17.42 -8.97 7.74
C ILE A 65 16.67 -9.83 8.77
N GLY A 66 17.43 -10.60 9.55
CA GLY A 66 16.89 -11.46 10.60
C GLY A 66 16.71 -10.75 11.95
N GLY A 67 16.32 -11.50 12.98
CA GLY A 67 16.18 -10.98 14.35
C GLY A 67 14.85 -10.28 14.66
N VAL A 68 13.87 -10.37 13.75
CA VAL A 68 12.50 -9.91 13.98
C VAL A 68 11.56 -11.09 13.85
N GLU A 69 10.79 -11.37 14.91
CA GLU A 69 9.72 -12.36 14.86
C GLU A 69 8.52 -11.77 14.10
N ASN A 70 8.00 -12.50 13.11
CA ASN A 70 6.82 -12.09 12.32
C ASN A 70 6.84 -10.60 11.90
N PRO A 71 7.83 -10.15 11.10
CA PRO A 71 7.87 -8.80 10.58
C PRO A 71 6.79 -8.59 9.51
N SER A 72 5.53 -8.57 9.93
CA SER A 72 4.39 -8.73 9.02
C SER A 72 3.95 -7.43 8.34
N PHE A 73 4.47 -6.29 8.77
CA PHE A 73 4.24 -4.99 8.16
C PHE A 73 5.45 -4.08 8.32
N LEU A 74 5.82 -3.41 7.23
CA LEU A 74 6.98 -2.54 7.13
C LEU A 74 6.54 -1.14 6.70
N LYS A 75 7.31 -0.12 7.09
CA LYS A 75 7.14 1.23 6.58
C LYS A 75 8.48 1.95 6.46
N ALA A 76 8.81 2.41 5.27
CA ALA A 76 10.02 3.17 5.01
C ALA A 76 9.78 4.68 5.13
N ASN A 77 10.84 5.41 5.46
CA ASN A 77 10.83 6.86 5.36
C ASN A 77 11.05 7.34 3.92
N LYS A 78 10.72 8.60 3.65
CA LYS A 78 10.81 9.25 2.33
C LYS A 78 12.21 9.35 1.78
N ALA A 79 13.22 9.36 2.65
CA ALA A 79 14.63 9.42 2.25
C ALA A 79 15.21 8.04 1.91
N GLY A 80 14.45 6.96 2.12
CA GLY A 80 14.84 5.60 1.80
C GLY A 80 16.05 5.08 2.58
N ASN A 81 16.34 5.67 3.74
CA ASN A 81 17.49 5.34 4.58
C ASN A 81 17.10 4.78 5.96
N THR A 82 15.82 4.82 6.31
CA THR A 82 15.26 4.25 7.54
C THR A 82 13.98 3.49 7.21
N PHE A 83 13.75 2.35 7.85
CA PHE A 83 12.45 1.70 7.85
C PHE A 83 12.09 1.18 9.23
N TYR A 84 10.79 0.96 9.42
CA TYR A 84 10.20 0.47 10.65
C TYR A 84 9.51 -0.87 10.38
N SER A 85 9.60 -1.79 11.33
CA SER A 85 8.93 -3.09 11.27
C SER A 85 8.13 -3.30 12.53
N VAL A 86 6.90 -3.83 12.40
CA VAL A 86 6.26 -4.49 13.53
C VAL A 86 6.95 -5.82 13.79
N SER A 87 6.84 -6.33 15.00
CA SER A 87 6.95 -7.76 15.30
C SER A 87 5.59 -8.24 15.77
N GLU A 88 4.87 -8.95 14.89
CA GLU A 88 3.50 -9.40 15.14
C GLU A 88 3.51 -10.62 16.07
N ALA A 89 3.69 -10.34 17.36
CA ALA A 89 3.69 -11.32 18.44
C ALA A 89 2.66 -10.94 19.52
N ASN A 90 2.37 -11.85 20.46
CA ASN A 90 1.46 -11.56 21.56
C ASN A 90 1.96 -10.41 22.46
N LYS A 91 3.29 -10.33 22.65
CA LYS A 91 3.97 -9.13 23.16
C LYS A 91 4.68 -8.49 21.98
N GLY A 92 3.98 -7.62 21.26
CA GLY A 92 4.49 -7.01 20.05
C GLY A 92 5.57 -5.97 20.34
N SER A 93 6.46 -5.78 19.37
CA SER A 93 7.43 -4.70 19.34
C SER A 93 7.37 -3.88 18.05
N LEU A 94 7.89 -2.66 18.11
CA LEU A 94 8.20 -1.81 16.96
C LEU A 94 9.71 -1.65 16.89
N ILE A 95 10.28 -1.88 15.71
CA ILE A 95 11.72 -1.88 15.48
C ILE A 95 12.05 -0.82 14.44
N SER A 96 13.09 -0.02 14.67
CA SER A 96 13.66 0.91 13.70
C SER A 96 14.97 0.38 13.14
N PHE A 97 15.15 0.50 11.83
CA PHE A 97 16.35 0.14 11.10
C PHE A 97 16.85 1.31 10.26
N SER A 98 18.16 1.50 10.16
CA SER A 98 18.76 2.46 9.23
C SER A 98 19.88 1.85 8.40
N LYS A 99 20.13 2.43 7.22
CA LYS A 99 21.29 2.08 6.39
C LYS A 99 22.57 2.61 7.03
N ASP A 100 23.56 1.74 7.15
CA ASP A 100 24.92 2.15 7.47
C ASP A 100 25.67 2.69 6.24
N SER A 101 26.93 3.11 6.42
CA SER A 101 27.77 3.63 5.34
C SER A 101 28.06 2.64 4.20
N THR A 102 27.80 1.34 4.41
CA THR A 102 27.93 0.30 3.37
C THR A 102 26.63 0.08 2.60
N GLY A 103 25.53 0.71 3.03
CA GLY A 103 24.19 0.49 2.49
C GLY A 103 23.48 -0.74 3.09
N SER A 104 24.03 -1.32 4.16
CA SER A 104 23.43 -2.45 4.88
C SER A 104 22.49 -1.95 5.99
N TRP A 105 21.39 -2.66 6.22
CA TRP A 105 20.43 -2.31 7.27
C TRP A 105 20.92 -2.73 8.66
N LYS A 106 20.79 -1.82 9.63
CA LYS A 106 21.09 -2.06 11.05
C LYS A 106 19.93 -1.64 11.93
N GLU A 107 19.61 -2.47 12.91
CA GLU A 107 18.66 -2.11 13.96
C GLU A 107 19.24 -0.93 14.75
N LEU A 108 18.46 0.15 14.85
CA LEU A 108 18.77 1.32 15.68
C LEU A 108 18.31 1.09 17.11
N ASN A 109 17.02 0.80 17.26
CA ASN A 109 16.41 0.45 18.54
C ASN A 109 15.07 -0.26 18.35
N ARG A 110 14.52 -0.72 19.47
CA ARG A 110 13.29 -1.49 19.55
C ARG A 110 12.48 -1.07 20.77
N ILE A 111 11.18 -0.89 20.56
CA ILE A 111 10.21 -0.61 21.61
C ILE A 111 9.35 -1.85 21.83
N GLU A 112 9.49 -2.45 23.00
CA GLU A 112 8.73 -3.63 23.42
C GLU A 112 7.38 -3.26 24.03
N GLY A 113 6.44 -4.20 24.01
CA GLY A 113 5.16 -4.04 24.71
C GLY A 113 4.26 -2.96 24.12
N ILE A 114 4.34 -2.73 22.80
CA ILE A 114 3.52 -1.74 22.09
C ILE A 114 2.04 -2.17 21.97
N GLY A 115 1.75 -3.45 22.18
CA GLY A 115 0.42 -4.06 22.12
C GLY A 115 0.52 -5.54 21.76
N SER A 116 -0.60 -6.18 21.45
CA SER A 116 -0.63 -7.57 21.01
C SER A 116 -0.97 -7.65 19.52
N SER A 117 -0.16 -8.39 18.76
CA SER A 117 -0.26 -8.55 17.31
C SER A 117 -0.28 -7.19 16.56
N PRO A 118 0.76 -6.35 16.72
CA PRO A 118 0.92 -5.15 15.89
C PRO A 118 0.97 -5.55 14.42
N CYS A 119 0.19 -4.86 13.57
CA CYS A 119 -0.10 -5.36 12.22
C CYS A 119 -0.07 -4.29 11.12
N HIS A 120 0.08 -3.00 11.47
CA HIS A 120 0.14 -1.91 10.49
C HIS A 120 0.86 -0.70 11.06
N ILE A 121 1.63 -0.01 10.21
CA ILE A 121 2.41 1.19 10.54
C ILE A 121 2.03 2.32 9.60
N ASN A 122 1.98 3.55 10.12
CA ASN A 122 1.98 4.74 9.29
C ASN A 122 2.85 5.84 9.92
N LEU A 123 3.46 6.67 9.07
CA LEU A 123 4.23 7.83 9.49
C LEU A 123 3.41 9.08 9.20
N ASP A 124 3.48 10.07 10.09
CA ASP A 124 2.99 11.39 9.74
C ASP A 124 3.79 12.00 8.57
N LYS A 125 3.24 12.99 7.87
CA LYS A 125 3.88 13.57 6.69
C LYS A 125 5.22 14.27 7.01
N SER A 126 5.48 14.64 8.26
CA SER A 126 6.76 15.22 8.69
C SER A 126 7.79 14.18 9.16
N GLU A 127 7.41 12.91 9.27
CA GLU A 127 8.24 11.79 9.75
C GLU A 127 8.81 11.99 11.15
N LYS A 128 8.06 12.71 11.99
CA LYS A 128 8.34 12.92 13.42
C LYS A 128 7.52 12.02 14.32
N TRP A 129 6.45 11.43 13.79
CA TRP A 129 5.52 10.59 14.54
C TRP A 129 5.22 9.32 13.77
N ILE A 130 5.14 8.21 14.51
CA ILE A 130 4.75 6.91 14.01
C ILE A 130 3.50 6.41 14.75
N PHE A 131 2.57 5.87 13.99
CA PHE A 131 1.34 5.25 14.46
C PHE A 131 1.40 3.75 14.22
N VAL A 132 0.97 2.95 15.20
CA VAL A 132 0.92 1.49 15.07
C VAL A 132 -0.45 0.96 15.50
N ALA A 133 -1.04 0.12 14.66
CA ALA A 133 -2.27 -0.63 14.93
C ALA A 133 -1.94 -1.99 15.59
N ASN A 134 -2.62 -2.33 16.69
CA ASN A 134 -2.48 -3.63 17.35
C ASN A 134 -3.79 -4.43 17.29
N TYR A 135 -3.77 -5.50 16.50
CA TYR A 135 -4.98 -6.26 16.17
C TYR A 135 -5.57 -6.98 17.39
N SER A 136 -4.74 -7.69 18.17
CA SER A 136 -5.24 -8.57 19.23
C SER A 136 -5.57 -7.82 20.52
N SER A 137 -4.89 -6.71 20.80
CA SER A 137 -5.21 -5.84 21.94
C SER A 137 -6.34 -4.86 21.65
N GLY A 138 -6.67 -4.58 20.38
CA GLY A 138 -7.72 -3.62 20.02
C GLY A 138 -7.32 -2.19 20.37
N ASP A 139 -6.05 -1.85 20.22
CA ASP A 139 -5.52 -0.53 20.54
C ASP A 139 -4.55 -0.02 19.47
N LEU A 140 -4.23 1.26 19.55
CA LEU A 140 -3.15 1.88 18.78
C LEU A 140 -2.19 2.61 19.71
N VAL A 141 -0.96 2.80 19.24
CA VAL A 141 0.07 3.59 19.91
C VAL A 141 0.66 4.66 19.01
N VAL A 142 1.12 5.75 19.64
CA VAL A 142 1.87 6.83 19.02
C VAL A 142 3.24 6.93 19.68
N LEU A 143 4.27 7.09 18.85
CA LEU A 143 5.64 7.31 19.32
C LEU A 143 6.28 8.44 18.52
N PRO A 144 7.13 9.28 19.12
CA PRO A 144 7.98 10.21 18.38
C PRO A 144 9.11 9.46 17.69
N ILE A 145 9.58 10.02 16.58
CA ILE A 145 10.78 9.61 15.84
C ILE A 145 11.87 10.66 16.07
N ALA A 146 13.05 10.21 16.50
CA ALA A 146 14.23 11.06 16.62
C ALA A 146 14.84 11.36 15.24
N ALA A 147 15.70 12.38 15.18
CA ALA A 147 16.31 12.84 13.92
C ALA A 147 17.17 11.78 13.20
N ASP A 148 17.69 10.79 13.92
CA ASP A 148 18.43 9.66 13.37
C ASP A 148 17.53 8.50 12.89
N GLY A 149 16.21 8.63 13.07
CA GLY A 149 15.22 7.60 12.76
C GLY A 149 14.90 6.66 13.92
N SER A 150 15.58 6.77 15.08
CA SER A 150 15.28 5.94 16.25
C SER A 150 13.93 6.30 16.88
N LEU A 151 13.31 5.31 17.52
CA LEU A 151 11.99 5.45 18.16
C LEU A 151 12.13 6.02 19.58
N GLY A 152 11.28 6.98 19.94
CA GLY A 152 11.11 7.38 21.34
C GLY A 152 10.19 6.43 22.11
N GLU A 153 9.91 6.78 23.37
CA GLU A 153 8.93 6.06 24.19
C GLU A 153 7.50 6.26 23.68
N ILE A 154 6.59 5.35 24.04
CA ILE A 154 5.16 5.47 23.71
C ILE A 154 4.60 6.75 24.36
N SER A 155 4.26 7.74 23.55
CA SER A 155 3.71 9.01 24.01
C SER A 155 2.20 8.93 24.24
N GLN A 156 1.52 8.05 23.52
CA GLN A 156 0.08 7.83 23.66
C GLN A 156 -0.29 6.39 23.32
N ARG A 157 -1.25 5.85 24.08
CA ARG A 157 -1.96 4.60 23.77
C ARG A 157 -3.46 4.87 23.82
N ILE A 158 -4.19 4.38 22.84
CA ILE A 158 -5.65 4.51 22.77
C ILE A 158 -6.23 3.12 22.55
N THR A 159 -7.07 2.67 23.48
CA THR A 159 -7.79 1.40 23.38
C THR A 159 -9.19 1.65 22.86
N HIS A 160 -9.58 0.89 21.85
CA HIS A 160 -10.95 0.85 21.36
C HIS A 160 -11.76 -0.21 22.12
N GLU A 161 -13.04 0.06 22.32
CA GLU A 161 -13.97 -0.87 22.95
C GLU A 161 -15.19 -1.07 22.07
N GLY A 162 -15.80 -2.26 22.17
CA GLY A 162 -17.00 -2.62 21.41
C GLY A 162 -16.88 -4.00 20.77
N THR A 163 -17.92 -4.36 20.04
CA THR A 163 -18.07 -5.67 19.37
C THR A 163 -18.91 -5.49 18.10
N GLY A 164 -18.79 -6.44 17.17
CA GLY A 164 -19.62 -6.55 15.98
C GLY A 164 -20.51 -7.81 16.00
N PRO A 165 -21.33 -8.02 14.95
CA PRO A 165 -22.26 -9.16 14.90
C PRO A 165 -21.55 -10.52 14.73
N ASN A 166 -20.35 -10.57 14.13
CA ASN A 166 -19.64 -11.82 13.89
C ASN A 166 -19.08 -12.41 15.20
N LYS A 167 -19.75 -13.45 15.71
CA LYS A 167 -19.43 -14.10 16.99
C LYS A 167 -18.06 -14.77 17.09
N LYS A 168 -17.34 -14.93 15.97
CA LYS A 168 -15.99 -15.50 15.95
C LYS A 168 -14.91 -14.42 15.79
N ARG A 169 -15.17 -13.41 14.97
CA ARG A 169 -14.17 -12.43 14.52
C ARG A 169 -14.34 -11.04 15.12
N GLN A 170 -15.46 -10.75 15.75
CA GLN A 170 -15.82 -9.42 16.26
C GLN A 170 -16.33 -9.48 17.71
N THR A 171 -15.73 -10.35 18.52
CA THR A 171 -16.05 -10.48 19.96
C THR A 171 -15.48 -9.35 20.81
N LYS A 172 -14.61 -8.53 20.22
CA LYS A 172 -14.01 -7.30 20.76
C LYS A 172 -13.44 -6.46 19.61
N SER A 173 -12.92 -5.28 19.91
CA SER A 173 -12.13 -4.45 18.99
C SER A 173 -10.91 -5.18 18.43
N HIS A 174 -10.62 -4.89 17.16
CA HIS A 174 -9.47 -5.34 16.39
C HIS A 174 -8.98 -4.21 15.47
N VAL A 175 -8.22 -3.26 16.01
CA VAL A 175 -7.59 -2.18 15.25
C VAL A 175 -6.61 -2.77 14.23
N HIS A 176 -6.89 -2.62 12.93
CA HIS A 176 -6.15 -3.29 11.87
C HIS A 176 -5.30 -2.33 11.03
N SER A 177 -5.71 -1.07 10.83
CA SER A 177 -4.85 -0.09 10.15
C SER A 177 -5.02 1.32 10.70
N VAL A 178 -3.94 2.09 10.56
CA VAL A 178 -3.82 3.51 10.94
C VAL A 178 -3.37 4.28 9.71
N ASN A 179 -4.06 5.35 9.34
CA ASN A 179 -3.88 5.99 8.05
C ASN A 179 -3.93 7.51 8.19
N ILE A 180 -2.79 8.18 8.00
CA ILE A 180 -2.74 9.64 8.07
C ILE A 180 -3.34 10.24 6.80
N SER A 181 -4.25 11.19 6.99
CA SER A 181 -4.83 12.01 5.92
C SER A 181 -3.76 12.71 5.08
N PRO A 182 -4.03 12.99 3.79
CA PRO A 182 -3.09 13.70 2.91
C PRO A 182 -2.61 15.05 3.45
N ASP A 183 -3.47 15.78 4.17
CA ASP A 183 -3.16 17.09 4.76
C ASP A 183 -2.45 17.01 6.13
N ASN A 184 -2.19 15.80 6.63
CA ASN A 184 -1.51 15.54 7.91
C ASN A 184 -2.28 16.02 9.15
N THR A 185 -3.61 16.15 9.09
CA THR A 185 -4.40 16.69 10.22
C THR A 185 -5.28 15.66 10.92
N LEU A 186 -5.63 14.58 10.24
CA LEU A 186 -6.49 13.51 10.74
C LEU A 186 -5.83 12.14 10.62
N LEU A 187 -6.06 11.27 11.61
CA LEU A 187 -5.73 9.85 11.56
C LEU A 187 -7.01 9.01 11.45
N TYR A 188 -7.11 8.19 10.41
CA TYR A 188 -8.21 7.25 10.18
C TYR A 188 -7.79 5.85 10.60
N VAL A 189 -8.55 5.24 11.51
CA VAL A 189 -8.22 3.98 12.17
C VAL A 189 -9.30 2.95 11.87
N ALA A 190 -8.99 1.98 11.01
CA ALA A 190 -9.91 0.90 10.70
C ALA A 190 -9.92 -0.15 11.82
N ASP A 191 -11.07 -0.41 12.38
CA ASP A 191 -11.28 -1.40 13.43
C ASP A 191 -12.26 -2.47 12.97
N LEU A 192 -11.69 -3.63 12.64
CA LEU A 192 -12.42 -4.79 12.16
C LEU A 192 -13.45 -5.28 13.18
N GLY A 193 -13.14 -5.15 14.47
CA GLY A 193 -13.91 -5.74 15.56
C GLY A 193 -15.22 -5.02 15.87
N ILE A 194 -15.36 -3.76 15.45
CA ILE A 194 -16.50 -2.90 15.81
C ILE A 194 -17.24 -2.30 14.60
N ASP A 195 -16.87 -2.67 13.37
CA ASP A 195 -17.43 -2.16 12.11
C ASP A 195 -17.32 -0.62 11.97
N LYS A 196 -16.14 -0.07 12.31
CA LYS A 196 -15.89 1.38 12.22
C LYS A 196 -14.53 1.72 11.64
N VAL A 197 -14.48 2.87 10.97
CA VAL A 197 -13.26 3.67 10.86
C VAL A 197 -13.35 4.81 11.86
N VAL A 198 -12.54 4.78 12.91
CA VAL A 198 -12.48 5.82 13.95
C VAL A 198 -11.54 6.93 13.48
N VAL A 199 -11.95 8.19 13.61
CA VAL A 199 -11.21 9.35 13.13
C VAL A 199 -10.75 10.19 14.31
N TYR A 200 -9.45 10.50 14.33
CA TYR A 200 -8.82 11.36 15.33
C TYR A 200 -8.31 12.65 14.69
N ASN A 201 -8.43 13.77 15.40
CA ASN A 201 -7.59 14.94 15.12
C ASN A 201 -6.15 14.60 15.54
N PHE A 202 -5.18 14.99 14.72
CA PHE A 202 -3.76 14.81 14.96
C PHE A 202 -3.06 16.17 15.12
N ASP A 203 -2.53 16.41 16.30
CA ASP A 203 -1.68 17.58 16.57
C ASP A 203 -0.24 17.27 16.18
N GLN A 204 0.21 17.84 15.05
CA GLN A 204 1.54 17.62 14.50
C GLN A 204 2.68 18.09 15.41
N ASN A 205 2.42 19.02 16.33
CA ASN A 205 3.46 19.55 17.22
C ASN A 205 3.69 18.64 18.43
N THR A 206 2.61 18.09 18.98
CA THR A 206 2.66 17.28 20.21
C THR A 206 2.56 15.78 19.97
N GLY A 207 2.17 15.37 18.75
CA GLY A 207 1.91 13.99 18.39
C GLY A 207 0.56 13.46 18.89
N GLN A 208 -0.20 14.27 19.62
CA GLN A 208 -1.38 13.78 20.32
C GLN A 208 -2.57 13.60 19.37
N LEU A 209 -3.28 12.51 19.60
CA LEU A 209 -4.55 12.20 18.96
C LEU A 209 -5.70 12.56 19.92
N SER A 210 -6.74 13.19 19.38
CA SER A 210 -7.99 13.43 20.10
C SER A 210 -9.19 12.99 19.26
N PRO A 211 -10.25 12.41 19.87
CA PRO A 211 -11.41 11.93 19.12
C PRO A 211 -12.02 13.03 18.25
N LYS A 212 -12.37 12.70 17.01
CA LYS A 212 -13.08 13.60 16.09
C LYS A 212 -14.46 13.05 15.73
N SER A 213 -14.49 11.89 15.09
CA SER A 213 -15.71 11.28 14.57
C SER A 213 -15.52 9.78 14.35
N GLU A 214 -16.60 9.10 13.99
CA GLU A 214 -16.61 7.68 13.64
C GLU A 214 -17.37 7.50 12.33
N ILE A 215 -16.83 6.65 11.45
CA ILE A 215 -17.46 6.27 10.20
C ILE A 215 -17.96 4.84 10.36
N MET A 216 -19.28 4.67 10.35
CA MET A 216 -19.91 3.35 10.44
C MET A 216 -19.80 2.65 9.09
N THR A 217 -19.24 1.44 9.09
CA THR A 217 -19.25 0.53 7.93
C THR A 217 -20.45 -0.43 8.04
N PRO A 218 -20.86 -1.12 6.95
CA PRO A 218 -21.96 -2.07 7.02
C PRO A 218 -21.77 -3.11 8.15
N SER A 219 -22.85 -3.47 8.84
CA SER A 219 -22.72 -4.36 10.01
C SER A 219 -22.15 -5.73 9.61
N GLY A 220 -21.09 -6.16 10.30
CA GLY A 220 -20.37 -7.40 10.05
C GLY A 220 -19.32 -7.31 8.95
N SER A 221 -19.05 -6.13 8.37
CA SER A 221 -18.11 -5.96 7.27
C SER A 221 -16.65 -6.11 7.70
N GLY A 222 -16.30 -5.62 8.90
CA GLY A 222 -14.96 -5.70 9.45
C GLY A 222 -13.93 -4.91 8.64
N PRO A 223 -13.86 -3.57 8.79
CA PRO A 223 -12.95 -2.73 8.01
C PRO A 223 -11.50 -3.04 8.36
N ARG A 224 -10.68 -3.22 7.31
CA ARG A 224 -9.32 -3.73 7.43
C ARG A 224 -8.27 -2.67 7.09
N HIS A 225 -8.13 -2.37 5.81
CA HIS A 225 -7.23 -1.34 5.26
C HIS A 225 -8.06 -0.28 4.53
N LEU A 226 -7.48 0.88 4.28
CA LEU A 226 -8.10 1.91 3.46
C LEU A 226 -7.07 2.66 2.63
N THR A 227 -7.51 3.31 1.57
CA THR A 227 -6.70 4.25 0.78
C THR A 227 -7.48 5.52 0.45
N PHE A 228 -6.76 6.64 0.31
CA PHE A 228 -7.33 7.93 -0.05
C PHE A 228 -7.32 8.11 -1.56
N HIS A 229 -8.38 8.67 -2.12
CA HIS A 229 -8.31 9.17 -3.48
C HIS A 229 -7.31 10.34 -3.56
N PRO A 230 -6.42 10.41 -4.56
CA PRO A 230 -5.35 11.42 -4.60
C PRO A 230 -5.83 12.87 -4.72
N SER A 231 -7.01 13.09 -5.30
CA SER A 231 -7.54 14.44 -5.57
C SER A 231 -9.00 14.69 -5.18
N LYS A 232 -9.69 13.70 -4.59
CA LYS A 232 -11.11 13.78 -4.21
C LYS A 232 -11.22 13.57 -2.71
N SER A 233 -12.25 14.12 -2.10
CA SER A 233 -12.58 13.88 -0.68
C SER A 233 -13.26 12.52 -0.52
N ILE A 234 -12.57 11.45 -0.92
CA ILE A 234 -13.06 10.06 -0.90
C ILE A 234 -12.00 9.17 -0.26
N ILE A 235 -12.45 8.24 0.58
CA ILE A 235 -11.66 7.08 0.99
C ILE A 235 -12.33 5.78 0.54
N TYR A 236 -11.51 4.78 0.24
CA TYR A 236 -11.94 3.43 -0.07
C TYR A 236 -11.53 2.51 1.07
N VAL A 237 -12.49 1.88 1.72
CA VAL A 237 -12.27 0.99 2.87
C VAL A 237 -12.52 -0.44 2.43
N ILE A 238 -11.50 -1.30 2.52
CA ILE A 238 -11.65 -2.72 2.22
C ILE A 238 -12.09 -3.48 3.48
N GLU A 239 -13.14 -4.27 3.34
CA GLU A 239 -13.86 -4.92 4.43
C GLU A 239 -13.58 -6.42 4.42
N GLU A 240 -12.88 -6.92 5.43
CA GLU A 240 -12.34 -8.28 5.45
C GLU A 240 -13.43 -9.35 5.42
N LEU A 241 -14.46 -9.19 6.25
CA LEU A 241 -15.37 -10.29 6.60
C LEU A 241 -16.50 -10.46 5.57
N THR A 242 -16.78 -9.42 4.78
CA THR A 242 -17.83 -9.44 3.74
C THR A 242 -17.28 -9.46 2.32
N SER A 243 -15.96 -9.37 2.13
CA SER A 243 -15.34 -9.23 0.80
C SER A 243 -15.93 -8.07 0.00
N THR A 244 -15.98 -6.89 0.61
CA THR A 244 -16.53 -5.67 -0.02
C THR A 244 -15.57 -4.49 0.10
N ILE A 245 -15.79 -3.46 -0.71
CA ILE A 245 -15.20 -2.13 -0.55
C ILE A 245 -16.31 -1.12 -0.30
N SER A 246 -16.18 -0.37 0.78
CA SER A 246 -17.00 0.81 1.08
C SER A 246 -16.34 2.06 0.47
N VAL A 247 -17.08 2.80 -0.36
CA VAL A 247 -16.69 4.14 -0.81
C VAL A 247 -17.29 5.14 0.15
N VAL A 248 -16.45 5.99 0.73
CA VAL A 248 -16.85 6.94 1.77
C VAL A 248 -16.54 8.35 1.32
N ASP A 249 -17.57 9.20 1.30
CA ASP A 249 -17.43 10.64 1.14
C ASP A 249 -16.98 11.26 2.46
N ILE A 250 -15.84 11.95 2.43
CA ILE A 250 -15.23 12.65 3.56
C ILE A 250 -15.18 14.18 3.35
N SER A 251 -15.98 14.71 2.42
CA SER A 251 -16.05 16.14 2.11
C SER A 251 -16.69 16.99 3.20
N SER A 252 -17.46 16.37 4.10
CA SER A 252 -18.12 17.03 5.22
C SER A 252 -17.74 16.41 6.56
N ASP A 253 -18.07 17.09 7.66
CA ASP A 253 -17.85 16.57 9.02
C ASP A 253 -18.62 15.27 9.29
N SER A 254 -19.71 15.03 8.55
CA SER A 254 -20.44 13.77 8.56
C SER A 254 -19.98 12.94 7.37
N SER A 255 -18.94 12.13 7.56
CA SER A 255 -18.51 11.19 6.52
C SER A 255 -19.57 10.10 6.32
N VAL A 256 -19.88 9.76 5.07
CA VAL A 256 -20.97 8.84 4.74
C VAL A 256 -20.49 7.79 3.75
N VAL A 257 -20.86 6.53 3.98
CA VAL A 257 -20.71 5.46 2.99
C VAL A 257 -21.70 5.69 1.87
N ILE A 258 -21.20 6.01 0.67
CA ILE A 258 -22.02 6.31 -0.52
C ILE A 258 -22.19 5.11 -1.45
N GLN A 259 -21.34 4.09 -1.29
CA GLN A 259 -21.41 2.83 -2.03
C GLN A 259 -20.77 1.72 -1.20
N ASN A 260 -21.28 0.51 -1.31
CA ASN A 260 -20.61 -0.70 -0.86
C ASN A 260 -20.71 -1.74 -1.98
N LEU A 261 -19.57 -2.23 -2.45
CA LEU A 261 -19.49 -3.11 -3.63
C LEU A 261 -18.66 -4.35 -3.32
N THR A 262 -19.13 -5.52 -3.78
CA THR A 262 -18.38 -6.78 -3.66
C THR A 262 -17.07 -6.75 -4.43
N THR A 263 -16.05 -7.41 -3.89
CA THR A 263 -14.77 -7.70 -4.55
C THR A 263 -14.74 -9.07 -5.23
N LEU A 264 -15.87 -9.77 -5.27
CA LEU A 264 -16.00 -11.10 -5.82
C LEU A 264 -16.80 -11.09 -7.13
N PRO A 265 -16.54 -12.06 -8.03
CA PRO A 265 -17.33 -12.24 -9.24
C PRO A 265 -18.81 -12.50 -8.92
N GLU A 266 -19.69 -12.11 -9.85
CA GLU A 266 -21.11 -12.46 -9.76
C GLU A 266 -21.29 -13.98 -9.67
N GLY A 267 -22.10 -14.42 -8.71
CA GLY A 267 -22.39 -15.84 -8.49
C GLY A 267 -21.36 -16.60 -7.66
N PHE A 268 -20.27 -15.98 -7.21
CA PHE A 268 -19.35 -16.58 -6.25
C PHE A 268 -19.91 -16.49 -4.82
N ASP A 269 -20.13 -17.64 -4.18
CA ASP A 269 -20.76 -17.75 -2.86
C ASP A 269 -19.91 -18.50 -1.82
N GLU A 270 -18.67 -18.85 -2.16
CA GLU A 270 -17.73 -19.45 -1.22
C GLU A 270 -17.08 -18.41 -0.28
N GLU A 271 -16.39 -18.91 0.75
CA GLU A 271 -15.71 -18.06 1.73
C GLU A 271 -14.52 -17.31 1.09
N SER A 272 -14.45 -16.01 1.34
CA SER A 272 -13.33 -15.16 0.94
C SER A 272 -13.11 -14.07 1.98
N TYR A 273 -11.85 -13.65 2.10
CA TYR A 273 -11.46 -12.57 3.00
C TYR A 273 -10.62 -11.53 2.28
N CYS A 274 -11.17 -10.31 2.14
CA CYS A 274 -10.38 -9.18 1.66
C CYS A 274 -9.14 -8.94 2.54
N ALA A 275 -8.06 -8.43 1.94
CA ALA A 275 -6.85 -8.07 2.68
C ALA A 275 -6.44 -6.62 2.42
N ASP A 276 -5.76 -6.38 1.31
CA ASP A 276 -5.10 -5.12 1.02
C ASP A 276 -5.79 -4.34 -0.10
N ILE A 277 -5.56 -3.03 -0.15
CA ILE A 277 -6.20 -2.12 -1.11
C ILE A 277 -5.25 -1.00 -1.52
N HIS A 278 -5.14 -0.76 -2.83
CA HIS A 278 -4.30 0.29 -3.40
C HIS A 278 -5.03 0.98 -4.55
N ILE A 279 -4.79 2.29 -4.69
CA ILE A 279 -5.25 3.09 -5.82
C ILE A 279 -4.05 3.52 -6.64
N ASP A 280 -4.19 3.57 -7.96
CA ASP A 280 -3.13 4.10 -8.81
C ASP A 280 -2.91 5.60 -8.57
N LYS A 281 -1.74 6.11 -8.99
CA LYS A 281 -1.36 7.51 -8.77
C LYS A 281 -2.33 8.51 -9.37
N ALA A 282 -2.99 8.16 -10.47
CA ALA A 282 -3.94 9.04 -11.13
C ALA A 282 -5.35 8.99 -10.49
N GLY A 283 -5.62 8.06 -9.58
CA GLY A 283 -6.92 7.89 -8.94
C GLY A 283 -7.99 7.29 -9.85
N LYS A 284 -7.60 6.61 -10.93
CA LYS A 284 -8.50 6.03 -11.93
C LYS A 284 -8.82 4.56 -11.69
N TYR A 285 -7.91 3.83 -11.06
CA TYR A 285 -7.99 2.39 -10.88
C TYR A 285 -7.71 2.00 -9.44
N LEU A 286 -8.63 1.23 -8.87
CA LEU A 286 -8.56 0.73 -7.51
C LEU A 286 -8.41 -0.80 -7.55
N TYR A 287 -7.52 -1.33 -6.73
CA TYR A 287 -7.18 -2.74 -6.66
C TYR A 287 -7.44 -3.23 -5.23
N GLY A 288 -8.05 -4.41 -5.09
CA GLY A 288 -8.30 -5.04 -3.79
C GLY A 288 -7.96 -6.53 -3.81
N SER A 289 -7.29 -7.05 -2.80
CA SER A 289 -6.92 -8.48 -2.74
C SER A 289 -7.93 -9.32 -1.96
N ASN A 290 -8.21 -10.52 -2.44
CA ASN A 290 -9.09 -11.51 -1.83
C ASN A 290 -8.30 -12.79 -1.48
N ARG A 291 -8.28 -13.17 -0.21
CA ARG A 291 -7.74 -14.46 0.27
C ARG A 291 -8.81 -15.53 0.16
N LEU A 292 -8.39 -16.78 -0.09
CA LEU A 292 -9.23 -17.95 -0.45
C LEU A 292 -9.73 -17.91 -1.89
N HIS A 293 -10.30 -16.79 -2.34
CA HIS A 293 -10.56 -16.58 -3.76
C HIS A 293 -9.25 -16.40 -4.56
N ASP A 294 -8.19 -15.93 -3.89
CA ASP A 294 -6.82 -15.85 -4.40
C ASP A 294 -6.68 -14.99 -5.68
N THR A 295 -7.27 -13.79 -5.59
CA THR A 295 -7.31 -12.81 -6.69
C THR A 295 -6.99 -11.38 -6.25
N ILE A 296 -6.59 -10.54 -7.20
CA ILE A 296 -6.78 -9.08 -7.15
C ILE A 296 -8.02 -8.70 -7.96
N ALA A 297 -8.98 -8.04 -7.31
CA ALA A 297 -10.12 -7.38 -7.95
C ALA A 297 -9.71 -5.97 -8.41
N LEU A 298 -10.09 -5.61 -9.64
CA LEU A 298 -9.85 -4.31 -10.24
C LEU A 298 -11.17 -3.56 -10.43
N PHE A 299 -11.15 -2.28 -10.10
CA PHE A 299 -12.26 -1.36 -10.28
C PHE A 299 -11.85 -0.09 -11.01
N GLU A 300 -12.76 0.45 -11.82
CA GLU A 300 -12.67 1.79 -12.39
C GLU A 300 -13.32 2.81 -11.46
N VAL A 301 -12.57 3.86 -11.10
CA VAL A 301 -13.07 4.98 -10.32
C VAL A 301 -13.85 5.93 -11.21
N GLN A 302 -15.12 6.16 -10.87
CA GLN A 302 -16.03 7.03 -11.59
C GLN A 302 -15.82 8.50 -11.21
N GLU A 303 -16.43 9.42 -11.96
CA GLU A 303 -16.27 10.87 -11.76
C GLU A 303 -16.66 11.33 -10.34
N ASP A 304 -17.74 10.79 -9.78
CA ASP A 304 -18.21 11.07 -8.42
C ASP A 304 -17.40 10.37 -7.32
N GLY A 305 -16.42 9.55 -7.69
CA GLY A 305 -15.57 8.80 -6.75
C GLY A 305 -16.09 7.40 -6.41
N THR A 306 -17.30 7.03 -6.86
CA THR A 306 -17.77 5.63 -6.79
C THR A 306 -16.91 4.71 -7.65
N ILE A 307 -17.06 3.40 -7.49
CA ILE A 307 -16.30 2.39 -8.22
C ILE A 307 -17.20 1.47 -9.04
N LYS A 308 -16.67 1.01 -10.16
CA LYS A 308 -17.28 -0.01 -11.02
C LYS A 308 -16.33 -1.19 -11.18
N ALA A 309 -16.81 -2.40 -10.91
CA ALA A 309 -16.01 -3.61 -11.08
C ALA A 309 -15.60 -3.79 -12.55
N LYS A 310 -14.33 -4.13 -12.78
CA LYS A 310 -13.79 -4.43 -14.12
C LYS A 310 -13.45 -5.91 -14.27
N SER A 311 -12.59 -6.44 -13.41
CA SER A 311 -12.04 -7.79 -13.57
C SER A 311 -11.49 -8.35 -12.26
N HIS A 312 -11.25 -9.66 -12.23
CA HIS A 312 -10.55 -10.35 -11.15
C HIS A 312 -9.37 -11.11 -11.77
N HIS A 313 -8.18 -10.91 -11.24
CA HIS A 313 -6.95 -11.54 -11.73
C HIS A 313 -6.41 -12.50 -10.69
N SER A 314 -6.12 -13.75 -11.07
CA SER A 314 -5.51 -14.73 -10.16
C SER A 314 -4.13 -14.26 -9.73
N THR A 315 -3.78 -14.44 -8.45
CA THR A 315 -2.43 -14.11 -7.97
C THR A 315 -1.41 -15.23 -8.19
N LEU A 316 -1.81 -16.32 -8.87
CA LEU A 316 -0.98 -17.51 -9.15
C LEU A 316 -0.30 -18.05 -7.87
N GLY A 317 -1.04 -17.98 -6.76
CA GLY A 317 -0.65 -18.45 -5.44
C GLY A 317 -1.86 -18.47 -4.52
N SER A 318 -1.65 -18.55 -3.21
CA SER A 318 -2.73 -18.61 -2.24
C SER A 318 -2.53 -17.65 -1.06
N PHE A 319 -3.65 -17.09 -0.60
CA PHE A 319 -3.72 -16.05 0.43
C PHE A 319 -2.89 -14.81 0.06
N PRO A 320 -3.24 -14.07 -1.01
CA PRO A 320 -2.63 -12.77 -1.29
C PRO A 320 -2.96 -11.79 -0.16
N ARG A 321 -2.07 -11.68 0.82
CA ARG A 321 -2.30 -10.90 2.05
C ARG A 321 -1.92 -9.43 1.89
N ASN A 322 -1.02 -9.15 0.96
CA ASN A 322 -0.58 -7.83 0.58
C ASN A 322 -0.16 -7.84 -0.89
N PHE A 323 -0.28 -6.68 -1.53
CA PHE A 323 0.32 -6.43 -2.81
C PHE A 323 0.82 -4.99 -2.84
N ALA A 324 1.62 -4.65 -3.84
CA ALA A 324 2.06 -3.28 -4.07
C ALA A 324 1.93 -2.92 -5.55
N LEU A 325 1.67 -1.64 -5.79
CA LEU A 325 1.93 -1.01 -7.08
C LEU A 325 3.35 -0.46 -7.04
N ASP A 326 4.15 -0.73 -8.06
CA ASP A 326 5.50 -0.19 -8.10
C ASP A 326 5.49 1.35 -8.23
N PRO A 327 6.57 2.04 -7.87
CA PRO A 327 6.62 3.50 -7.94
C PRO A 327 6.43 4.05 -9.34
N SER A 328 6.67 3.31 -10.42
CA SER A 328 6.34 3.77 -11.78
C SER A 328 4.86 3.55 -12.15
N GLY A 329 4.14 2.68 -11.45
CA GLY A 329 2.76 2.29 -11.73
C GLY A 329 2.62 1.29 -12.89
N LYS A 330 3.72 0.72 -13.36
CA LYS A 330 3.78 -0.26 -14.47
C LYS A 330 3.57 -1.69 -14.00
N TYR A 331 3.76 -1.98 -12.72
CA TYR A 331 3.75 -3.33 -12.18
C TYR A 331 2.90 -3.44 -10.92
N LEU A 332 2.22 -4.59 -10.81
CA LEU A 332 1.58 -5.07 -9.59
C LEU A 332 2.36 -6.27 -9.05
N ILE A 333 2.70 -6.23 -7.76
CA ILE A 333 3.48 -7.26 -7.08
C ILE A 333 2.59 -7.88 -6.00
N ALA A 334 2.18 -9.15 -6.16
CA ALA A 334 1.30 -9.84 -5.21
C ALA A 334 2.08 -10.80 -4.31
N ALA A 335 1.96 -10.64 -2.99
CA ALA A 335 2.56 -11.51 -1.98
C ALA A 335 1.56 -12.56 -1.48
N ASN A 336 1.78 -13.82 -1.86
CA ASN A 336 0.91 -14.94 -1.53
C ASN A 336 1.44 -15.68 -0.30
N GLN A 337 0.80 -15.47 0.84
CA GLN A 337 1.24 -15.98 2.13
C GLN A 337 1.35 -17.51 2.19
N LYS A 338 0.36 -18.24 1.65
CA LYS A 338 0.26 -19.70 1.88
C LYS A 338 0.98 -20.55 0.85
N SER A 339 1.43 -19.94 -0.26
CA SER A 339 2.15 -20.61 -1.33
C SER A 339 3.61 -20.20 -1.43
N ASP A 340 4.11 -19.41 -0.47
CA ASP A 340 5.51 -18.98 -0.36
C ASP A 340 6.05 -18.35 -1.65
N ASN A 341 5.24 -17.53 -2.33
CA ASN A 341 5.64 -16.87 -3.57
C ASN A 341 5.16 -15.42 -3.67
N ILE A 342 5.94 -14.64 -4.41
CA ILE A 342 5.56 -13.32 -4.90
C ILE A 342 5.48 -13.40 -6.42
N VAL A 343 4.43 -12.83 -6.99
CA VAL A 343 4.21 -12.81 -8.44
C VAL A 343 4.06 -11.38 -8.92
N ILE A 344 4.73 -11.07 -10.04
CA ILE A 344 4.81 -9.72 -10.59
C ILE A 344 4.13 -9.69 -11.93
N TYR A 345 3.23 -8.72 -12.11
CA TYR A 345 2.40 -8.56 -13.29
C TYR A 345 2.64 -7.18 -13.90
N ASN A 346 2.56 -7.10 -15.23
CA ASN A 346 2.44 -5.81 -15.91
C ASN A 346 1.04 -5.23 -15.68
N ILE A 347 0.94 -3.91 -15.62
CA ILE A 347 -0.32 -3.17 -15.64
C ILE A 347 -0.44 -2.51 -17.02
N ASP A 348 -1.58 -2.70 -17.69
CA ASP A 348 -1.90 -1.94 -18.88
C ASP A 348 -2.18 -0.48 -18.47
N PRO A 349 -1.34 0.49 -18.90
CA PRO A 349 -1.49 1.88 -18.47
C PRO A 349 -2.74 2.56 -19.07
N SER A 350 -3.33 1.99 -20.11
CA SER A 350 -4.52 2.56 -20.75
C SER A 350 -5.78 2.33 -19.93
N ASP A 351 -5.83 1.23 -19.16
CA ASP A 351 -7.05 0.81 -18.51
C ASP A 351 -6.88 0.13 -17.14
N GLY A 352 -5.66 0.03 -16.62
CA GLY A 352 -5.33 -0.55 -15.32
C GLY A 352 -5.45 -2.07 -15.25
N THR A 353 -5.68 -2.77 -16.38
CA THR A 353 -5.79 -4.22 -16.34
C THR A 353 -4.48 -4.90 -15.98
N ILE A 354 -4.58 -5.94 -15.15
CA ILE A 354 -3.43 -6.76 -14.77
C ILE A 354 -3.16 -7.73 -15.93
N GLY A 355 -2.00 -7.54 -16.56
CA GLY A 355 -1.53 -8.23 -17.74
C GLY A 355 -0.69 -9.47 -17.42
N PRO A 356 0.19 -9.90 -18.35
CA PRO A 356 0.99 -11.10 -18.17
C PRO A 356 1.97 -10.97 -17.00
N LEU A 357 2.28 -12.11 -16.38
CA LEU A 357 3.35 -12.15 -15.38
C LEU A 357 4.71 -11.86 -16.03
N THR A 358 5.52 -11.11 -15.31
CA THR A 358 6.92 -10.84 -15.65
C THR A 358 7.83 -11.85 -14.97
N GLN A 359 7.67 -12.05 -13.67
CA GLN A 359 8.51 -12.92 -12.86
C GLN A 359 7.70 -13.45 -11.67
N GLN A 360 8.13 -14.61 -11.18
CA GLN A 360 7.71 -15.16 -9.90
C GLN A 360 8.96 -15.50 -9.09
N ILE A 361 8.96 -15.11 -7.82
CA ILE A 361 10.03 -15.41 -6.86
C ILE A 361 9.47 -16.19 -5.68
N LYS A 362 10.33 -17.01 -5.06
CA LYS A 362 9.99 -17.77 -3.86
C LYS A 362 10.42 -16.98 -2.63
N VAL A 363 9.47 -16.65 -1.77
CA VAL A 363 9.72 -16.00 -0.48
C VAL A 363 8.82 -16.70 0.54
N PRO A 364 9.32 -17.18 1.69
CA PRO A 364 8.46 -17.86 2.66
C PRO A 364 7.47 -16.90 3.32
N ALA A 365 6.19 -17.26 3.32
CA ALA A 365 5.06 -16.52 3.90
C ALA A 365 5.14 -14.99 3.78
N PRO A 366 5.23 -14.43 2.55
CA PRO A 366 5.35 -12.99 2.34
C PRO A 366 4.00 -12.32 2.60
N VAL A 367 4.00 -11.23 3.36
CA VAL A 367 2.77 -10.55 3.82
C VAL A 367 2.84 -9.03 3.82
N CYS A 368 3.99 -8.45 3.46
CA CYS A 368 4.14 -7.01 3.25
C CYS A 368 5.22 -6.77 2.19
N ILE A 369 4.96 -5.85 1.27
CA ILE A 369 5.89 -5.34 0.26
C ILE A 369 6.01 -3.84 0.50
N GLU A 370 7.21 -3.37 0.81
CA GLU A 370 7.50 -1.93 0.95
C GLU A 370 8.65 -1.54 0.02
N PHE A 371 8.40 -0.56 -0.85
CA PHE A 371 9.44 0.04 -1.68
C PHE A 371 10.20 1.10 -0.90
N ILE A 372 11.52 1.14 -1.09
CA ILE A 372 12.43 2.15 -0.56
C ILE A 372 12.70 3.15 -1.69
N GLN A 373 12.16 4.37 -1.55
CA GLN A 373 12.24 5.44 -2.54
C GLN A 373 13.26 6.51 -2.13
#